data_AF-A0AAQ3M5A5-F1
#
_entry.id   AF-A0AAQ3M5A5-F1
#
_cell.length_a   1.000
_cell.length_b   1.000
_cell.length_c   1.000
_cell.angle_alpha   90.00
_cell.angle_beta   90.00
_cell.angle_gamma   90.00
#
_symmetry.space_group_name_H-M   'P 1'
#
loop_
_entity.id
_entity.type
_entity.pdbx_description
1 polymer ?
#
loop_
_entity_poly.entity_id
_entity_poly.type
_entity_poly.pdbx_seq_one_letter_code
_entity_poly.pdbx_strand_id
1 'polypeptide(L)'
;MTNVDPRDIIMSISAENWKEACETLRHAWNESSDTSTGWSDVKFMNDPLSTEWIRIIKIAGYTVPPTAENAEEESQVEIDDEALQRNVSTNTRDRICYDLILSPTYGVPVLYITFPARPVPGADEIYAALLSTTEHPLVPPMQSIGPLGALSMTDHPVLGLPTYFVHPCRTADAMDAVTGGQELSCGAYLLAWMGLIGGGVGLDVPVGVAQYLAKTTNSPGTR
;
A
#
# COMPACT_ATOMS: atom_id res chain seq x y z
N MET A 1 36.13 7.67 19.17
CA MET A 1 35.32 8.53 18.29
C MET A 1 35.12 7.74 17.01
N THR A 2 34.01 7.01 16.91
CA THR A 2 33.65 6.27 15.70
C THR A 2 33.29 7.29 14.64
N ASN A 3 34.10 7.33 13.59
CA ASN A 3 33.92 8.20 12.45
C ASN A 3 32.74 7.63 11.65
N VAL A 4 31.55 8.20 11.82
CA VAL A 4 30.40 7.91 10.97
C VAL A 4 30.65 8.64 9.66
N ASP A 5 30.68 7.91 8.53
CA ASP A 5 30.91 8.50 7.21
C ASP A 5 29.70 9.43 6.91
N PRO A 6 29.89 10.68 6.47
CA PRO A 6 28.80 11.56 6.06
C PRO A 6 27.92 10.98 4.93
N ARG A 7 28.36 9.88 4.28
CA ARG A 7 27.59 9.09 3.32
C ARG A 7 26.72 8.00 3.93
N ASP A 8 26.74 7.79 5.26
CA ASP A 8 25.81 6.89 5.95
C ASP A 8 24.45 7.56 6.24
N ILE A 9 24.30 8.85 5.91
CA ILE A 9 23.00 9.52 5.78
C ILE A 9 22.52 9.33 4.34
N ILE A 10 22.33 8.08 3.92
CA ILE A 10 21.43 7.81 2.81
C ILE A 10 20.15 7.38 3.49
N MET A 11 19.07 8.15 3.28
CA MET A 11 17.69 7.88 3.75
C MET A 11 17.06 6.65 3.05
N SER A 12 17.90 5.64 2.84
CA SER A 12 17.63 4.26 2.48
C SER A 12 17.51 3.41 3.75
N ILE A 13 16.76 2.33 3.66
CA ILE A 13 16.68 1.31 4.69
C ILE A 13 17.56 0.11 4.32
N SER A 14 18.36 -0.36 5.26
CA SER A 14 19.15 -1.58 5.08
C SER A 14 18.25 -2.81 4.97
N ALA A 15 18.76 -3.92 4.44
CA ALA A 15 17.99 -5.18 4.38
C ALA A 15 17.60 -5.71 5.77
N GLU A 16 18.45 -5.50 6.79
CA GLU A 16 18.17 -5.88 8.17
C GLU A 16 17.06 -5.02 8.78
N ASN A 17 17.20 -3.69 8.66
CA ASN A 17 16.19 -2.74 9.13
C ASN A 17 14.85 -2.93 8.39
N TRP A 18 14.89 -3.32 7.11
CA TRP A 18 13.70 -3.66 6.34
C TRP A 18 12.97 -4.88 6.91
N LYS A 19 13.71 -5.94 7.30
CA LYS A 19 13.10 -7.11 7.97
C LYS A 19 12.45 -6.71 9.28
N GLU A 20 13.12 -5.88 10.09
CA GLU A 20 12.55 -5.36 11.33
C GLU A 20 11.28 -4.53 11.07
N ALA A 21 11.27 -3.69 10.03
CA ALA A 21 10.09 -2.93 9.63
C ALA A 21 8.93 -3.86 9.22
N CYS A 22 9.23 -4.94 8.48
CA CYS A 22 8.24 -5.95 8.09
C CYS A 22 7.66 -6.67 9.30
N GLU A 23 8.49 -7.07 10.25
CA GLU A 23 8.05 -7.70 11.50
C GLU A 23 7.19 -6.75 12.32
N THR A 24 7.58 -5.48 12.40
CA THR A 24 6.79 -4.45 13.10
C THR A 24 5.41 -4.29 12.45
N LEU A 25 5.32 -4.26 11.11
CA LEU A 25 4.04 -4.24 10.40
C LEU A 25 3.22 -5.50 10.67
N ARG A 26 3.84 -6.67 10.75
CA ARG A 26 3.17 -7.94 11.07
C ARG A 26 2.50 -7.87 12.42
N HIS A 27 3.22 -7.39 13.44
CA HIS A 27 2.67 -7.19 14.77
C HIS A 27 1.56 -6.15 14.78
N ALA A 28 1.77 -5.01 14.12
CA ALA A 28 0.77 -3.95 13.99
C ALA A 28 -0.54 -4.45 13.36
N TRP A 29 -0.46 -5.26 12.29
CA TRP A 29 -1.62 -5.84 11.64
C TRP A 29 -2.33 -6.85 12.52
N ASN A 30 -1.60 -7.75 13.18
CA ASN A 30 -2.19 -8.78 14.05
C ASN A 30 -2.90 -8.20 15.29
N GLU A 31 -2.41 -7.08 15.81
CA GLU A 31 -3.03 -6.36 16.94
C GLU A 31 -4.17 -5.43 16.49
N SER A 32 -4.28 -5.17 15.19
CA SER A 32 -5.30 -4.28 14.63
C SER A 32 -6.58 -5.07 14.31
N SER A 33 -7.71 -4.57 14.80
CA SER A 33 -9.05 -4.98 14.35
C SER A 33 -9.63 -4.02 13.30
N ASP A 34 -8.86 -3.02 12.88
CA ASP A 34 -9.30 -1.95 11.98
C ASP A 34 -9.26 -2.40 10.51
N THR A 35 -10.44 -2.47 9.90
CA THR A 35 -10.65 -2.79 8.47
C THR A 35 -11.15 -1.60 7.66
N SER A 36 -11.15 -0.39 8.24
CA SER A 36 -11.76 0.81 7.67
C SER A 36 -11.18 1.24 6.33
N THR A 37 -9.91 0.90 6.04
CA THR A 37 -9.23 1.24 4.78
C THR A 37 -9.38 0.17 3.70
N GLY A 38 -10.18 -0.87 3.95
CA GLY A 38 -10.39 -1.99 3.04
C GLY A 38 -9.24 -3.00 2.98
N TRP A 39 -8.21 -2.84 3.83
CA TRP A 39 -7.21 -3.89 4.05
C TRP A 39 -7.92 -5.13 4.57
N SER A 40 -7.77 -6.21 3.83
CA SER A 40 -8.41 -7.50 4.12
C SER A 40 -7.43 -8.53 4.66
N ASP A 41 -6.16 -8.41 4.28
CA ASP A 41 -5.09 -9.32 4.71
C ASP A 41 -3.72 -8.69 4.45
N VAL A 42 -2.72 -9.10 5.24
CA VAL A 42 -1.31 -8.73 5.06
C VAL A 42 -0.48 -10.00 5.16
N LYS A 43 0.11 -10.41 4.04
CA LYS A 43 0.90 -11.62 3.93
C LYS A 43 2.37 -11.29 3.84
N PHE A 44 3.18 -12.14 4.46
CA PHE A 44 4.63 -12.07 4.41
C PHE A 44 5.12 -13.25 3.60
N MET A 45 5.61 -12.94 2.41
CA MET A 45 5.92 -13.90 1.38
C MET A 45 7.44 -14.02 1.26
N ASN A 46 7.89 -15.20 0.84
CA ASN A 46 9.26 -15.45 0.46
C ASN A 46 9.28 -16.32 -0.80
N ASP A 47 10.29 -16.12 -1.65
CA ASP A 47 10.53 -16.98 -2.79
C ASP A 47 11.74 -17.90 -2.54
N PRO A 48 11.93 -18.94 -3.36
CA PRO A 48 13.10 -19.82 -3.27
C PRO A 48 14.45 -19.12 -3.51
N LEU A 49 14.43 -17.93 -4.11
CA LEU A 49 15.61 -17.09 -4.36
C LEU A 49 15.90 -16.13 -3.19
N SER A 50 15.21 -16.32 -2.05
CA SER A 50 15.37 -15.52 -0.82
C SER A 50 14.92 -14.07 -0.94
N THR A 51 14.06 -13.75 -1.91
CA THR A 51 13.35 -12.47 -1.95
C THR A 51 12.18 -12.52 -0.97
N GLU A 52 12.22 -11.68 0.05
CA GLU A 52 11.13 -11.49 1.01
C GLU A 52 10.33 -10.25 0.62
N TRP A 53 9.00 -10.35 0.68
CA TRP A 53 8.13 -9.20 0.43
C TRP A 53 6.85 -9.25 1.25
N ILE A 54 6.26 -8.07 1.42
CA ILE A 54 4.94 -7.92 2.04
C ILE A 54 3.91 -7.81 0.93
N ARG A 55 2.83 -8.59 1.03
CA ARG A 55 1.64 -8.44 0.20
C ARG A 55 0.48 -7.95 1.03
N ILE A 56 0.02 -6.73 0.77
CA ILE A 56 -1.21 -6.18 1.35
C ILE A 56 -2.35 -6.41 0.35
N ILE A 57 -3.44 -7.03 0.81
CA ILE A 57 -4.61 -7.31 -0.02
C ILE A 57 -5.73 -6.35 0.36
N LYS A 58 -6.11 -5.50 -0.59
CA LYS A 58 -7.25 -4.58 -0.47
C LYS A 58 -8.43 -5.09 -1.29
N ILE A 59 -9.63 -4.90 -0.76
CA ILE A 59 -10.87 -5.16 -1.48
C ILE A 59 -11.34 -3.86 -2.15
N ALA A 60 -11.44 -3.85 -3.47
CA ALA A 60 -11.93 -2.72 -4.26
C ALA A 60 -13.44 -2.51 -4.02
N GLY A 61 -13.87 -1.24 -3.99
CA GLY A 61 -15.26 -0.88 -3.71
C GLY A 61 -15.70 -1.10 -2.27
N TYR A 62 -14.77 -1.12 -1.29
CA TYR A 62 -15.12 -1.07 0.13
C TYR A 62 -15.82 0.27 0.43
N THR A 63 -17.15 0.26 0.45
CA THR A 63 -17.92 1.27 1.17
C THR A 63 -17.82 0.93 2.64
N VAL A 64 -17.45 1.92 3.47
CA VAL A 64 -17.58 1.79 4.92
C VAL A 64 -18.99 1.24 5.19
N PRO A 65 -19.16 0.12 5.92
CA PRO A 65 -20.50 -0.36 6.22
C PRO A 65 -21.26 0.80 6.87
N PRO A 66 -22.47 1.12 6.39
CA PRO A 66 -23.24 2.20 7.00
C PRO A 66 -23.35 1.88 8.48
N THR A 67 -22.82 2.77 9.31
CA THR A 67 -23.11 2.80 10.74
C THR A 67 -24.61 2.68 10.86
N ALA A 68 -25.08 1.73 11.67
CA ALA A 68 -26.45 1.26 11.71
C ALA A 68 -27.46 2.35 12.13
N GLU A 69 -27.73 3.31 11.26
CA GLU A 69 -28.86 4.24 11.32
C GLU A 69 -29.29 4.51 9.88
N ASN A 70 -30.53 4.13 9.58
CA ASN A 70 -31.26 4.21 8.30
C ASN A 70 -31.19 2.95 7.42
N ALA A 71 -31.89 1.92 7.91
CA ALA A 71 -32.56 0.97 7.06
C ALA A 71 -33.74 1.64 6.34
N GLU A 72 -34.17 1.01 5.24
CA GLU A 72 -35.38 1.23 4.45
C GLU A 72 -35.23 2.16 3.23
N GLU A 73 -35.08 1.55 2.06
CA GLU A 73 -36.15 1.63 1.04
C GLU A 73 -35.99 0.48 0.03
N GLU A 74 -36.94 -0.45 0.09
CA GLU A 74 -37.16 -1.51 -0.90
C GLU A 74 -37.73 -0.90 -2.18
N SER A 75 -37.08 -1.11 -3.32
CA SER A 75 -37.72 -0.91 -4.63
C SER A 75 -37.94 -2.26 -5.31
N GLN A 76 -39.21 -2.70 -5.33
CA GLN A 76 -39.70 -3.81 -6.13
C GLN A 76 -39.47 -3.54 -7.63
N VAL A 77 -38.95 -4.52 -8.35
CA VAL A 77 -38.93 -4.50 -9.83
C VAL A 77 -39.62 -5.77 -10.31
N GLU A 78 -40.70 -5.59 -11.08
CA GLU A 78 -41.49 -6.66 -11.70
C GLU A 78 -40.62 -7.51 -12.64
N ILE A 79 -40.81 -8.83 -12.58
CA ILE A 79 -40.06 -9.85 -13.32
C ILE A 79 -40.74 -10.04 -14.69
N ASP A 80 -40.03 -9.71 -15.78
CA ASP A 80 -40.37 -10.13 -17.14
C ASP A 80 -39.52 -11.37 -17.51
N ASP A 81 -40.18 -12.52 -17.60
CA ASP A 81 -39.63 -13.80 -18.03
C ASP A 81 -39.44 -13.77 -19.56
N GLU A 82 -38.21 -13.53 -20.04
CA GLU A 82 -37.63 -14.05 -21.31
C GLU A 82 -36.32 -13.32 -21.67
N ALA A 83 -35.26 -13.55 -20.90
CA ALA A 83 -33.88 -13.41 -21.39
C ALA A 83 -32.93 -14.23 -20.54
N LEU A 84 -32.44 -15.33 -21.12
CA LEU A 84 -31.33 -16.12 -20.61
C LEU A 84 -30.04 -15.28 -20.59
N GLN A 85 -29.89 -14.42 -19.59
CA GLN A 85 -28.59 -13.97 -19.12
C GLN A 85 -28.39 -14.60 -17.75
N ARG A 86 -27.52 -15.60 -17.71
CA ARG A 86 -26.83 -15.97 -16.46
C ARG A 86 -25.98 -14.77 -16.03
N ASN A 87 -26.62 -13.73 -15.52
CA ASN A 87 -26.03 -12.83 -14.55
C ASN A 87 -25.94 -13.63 -13.26
N VAL A 88 -25.00 -14.58 -13.25
CA VAL A 88 -24.37 -14.93 -11.99
C VAL A 88 -23.48 -13.72 -11.71
N SER A 89 -24.09 -12.69 -11.12
CA SER A 89 -23.39 -11.64 -10.40
C SER A 89 -22.72 -12.32 -9.22
N THR A 90 -21.63 -13.04 -9.51
CA THR A 90 -20.67 -13.41 -8.48
C THR A 90 -20.14 -12.08 -7.98
N ASN A 91 -20.59 -11.70 -6.79
CA ASN A 91 -20.07 -10.60 -5.99
C ASN A 91 -18.61 -10.91 -5.58
N THR A 92 -17.74 -11.09 -6.57
CA THR A 92 -16.30 -11.18 -6.38
C THR A 92 -15.84 -9.75 -6.21
N ARG A 93 -15.85 -9.28 -4.97
CA ARG A 93 -15.24 -7.99 -4.66
C ARG A 93 -13.82 -8.02 -5.23
N ASP A 94 -13.55 -7.13 -6.17
CA ASP A 94 -12.31 -7.15 -6.95
C ASP A 94 -11.13 -6.91 -5.99
N ARG A 95 -10.08 -7.72 -6.09
CA ARG A 95 -8.96 -7.67 -5.14
C ARG A 95 -7.79 -6.95 -5.78
N ILE A 96 -7.21 -6.03 -5.03
CA ILE A 96 -5.99 -5.30 -5.40
C ILE A 96 -4.90 -5.74 -4.43
N CYS A 97 -3.78 -6.20 -4.96
CA CYS A 97 -2.64 -6.63 -4.18
C CYS A 97 -1.53 -5.59 -4.32
N TYR A 98 -1.02 -5.12 -3.18
CA TYR A 98 0.11 -4.21 -3.07
C TYR A 98 1.30 -5.00 -2.54
N ASP A 99 2.30 -5.20 -3.39
CA ASP A 99 3.52 -5.93 -3.07
C ASP A 99 4.65 -4.93 -2.79
N LEU A 100 5.17 -4.96 -1.57
CA LEU A 100 6.26 -4.09 -1.11
C LEU A 100 7.55 -4.90 -1.09
N ILE A 101 8.48 -4.56 -1.98
CA ILE A 101 9.74 -5.28 -2.17
C ILE A 101 10.89 -4.30 -1.98
N LEU A 102 11.85 -4.62 -1.13
CA LEU A 102 13.06 -3.80 -0.97
C LEU A 102 13.88 -3.83 -2.27
N SER A 103 14.22 -2.67 -2.81
CA SER A 103 15.22 -2.57 -3.88
C SER A 103 16.63 -2.65 -3.30
N PRO A 104 17.45 -3.65 -3.65
CA PRO A 104 18.85 -3.70 -3.21
C PRO A 104 19.69 -2.55 -3.80
N THR A 105 19.32 -2.07 -4.99
CA THR A 105 20.05 -1.01 -5.70
C THR A 105 19.78 0.36 -5.10
N TYR A 106 18.52 0.67 -4.78
CA TYR A 106 18.13 1.98 -4.27
C TYR A 106 18.07 2.04 -2.74
N GLY A 107 18.07 0.88 -2.06
CA GLY A 107 17.92 0.80 -0.61
C GLY A 107 16.57 1.33 -0.12
N VAL A 108 15.52 1.28 -0.95
CA VAL A 108 14.17 1.75 -0.58
C VAL A 108 13.13 0.71 -0.98
N PRO A 109 11.98 0.66 -0.29
CA PRO A 109 10.88 -0.20 -0.70
C PRO A 109 10.29 0.28 -2.03
N VAL A 110 9.90 -0.68 -2.86
CA VAL A 110 9.27 -0.48 -4.17
C VAL A 110 7.88 -1.10 -4.11
N LEU A 111 6.90 -0.34 -4.57
CA LEU A 111 5.50 -0.77 -4.59
C LEU A 111 5.14 -1.34 -5.96
N TYR A 112 4.62 -2.57 -5.99
CA TYR A 112 4.03 -3.19 -7.16
C TYR A 112 2.54 -3.44 -6.91
N ILE A 113 1.70 -3.25 -7.93
CA ILE A 113 0.24 -3.32 -7.83
C ILE A 113 -0.29 -4.36 -8.82
N THR A 114 -0.81 -5.46 -8.29
CA THR A 114 -1.32 -6.59 -9.08
C THR A 114 -2.82 -6.79 -8.88
N PHE A 115 -3.47 -7.36 -9.91
CA PHE A 115 -4.90 -7.62 -9.97
C PHE A 115 -5.12 -9.13 -10.17
N PRO A 116 -5.25 -9.94 -9.11
CA PRO A 116 -5.24 -11.40 -9.25
C PRO A 116 -6.45 -11.97 -10.00
N ALA A 117 -7.59 -11.26 -9.99
CA ALA A 117 -8.85 -11.75 -10.54
C ALA A 117 -9.07 -11.37 -12.02
N ARG A 118 -8.21 -10.53 -12.60
CA ARG A 118 -8.39 -9.98 -13.95
C ARG A 118 -7.09 -9.47 -14.56
N PRO A 119 -7.04 -9.24 -15.88
CA PRO A 119 -5.92 -8.55 -16.50
C PRO A 119 -5.68 -7.17 -15.86
N VAL A 120 -4.42 -6.73 -15.91
CA VAL A 120 -4.02 -5.38 -15.48
C VAL A 120 -4.86 -4.35 -16.25
N PRO A 121 -5.59 -3.44 -15.57
CA PRO A 121 -6.41 -2.45 -16.23
C PRO A 121 -5.56 -1.46 -17.03
N GLY A 122 -6.15 -0.87 -18.07
CA GLY A 122 -5.50 0.19 -18.84
C GLY A 122 -5.22 1.43 -17.97
N ALA A 123 -4.36 2.32 -18.48
CA ALA A 123 -3.97 3.55 -17.77
C ALA A 123 -5.16 4.47 -17.45
N ASP A 124 -6.22 4.42 -18.25
CA ASP A 124 -7.44 5.21 -18.02
C ASP A 124 -8.34 4.62 -16.93
N GLU A 125 -8.27 3.30 -16.73
CA GLU A 125 -9.13 2.55 -15.80
C GLU A 125 -8.48 2.35 -14.42
N ILE A 126 -7.15 2.38 -14.35
CA ILE A 126 -6.40 2.14 -13.10
C ILE A 126 -6.79 3.12 -11.99
N TYR A 127 -7.07 4.39 -12.32
CA TYR A 127 -7.50 5.37 -11.33
C TYR A 127 -8.81 5.00 -10.66
N ALA A 128 -9.82 4.62 -11.45
CA ALA A 128 -11.10 4.19 -10.91
C ALA A 128 -10.93 2.94 -10.04
N ALA A 129 -10.05 2.01 -10.44
CA ALA A 129 -9.76 0.84 -9.64
C ALA A 129 -9.09 1.20 -8.29
N LEU A 130 -8.11 2.09 -8.26
CA LEU A 130 -7.33 2.42 -7.07
C LEU A 130 -8.04 3.40 -6.12
N LEU A 131 -8.68 4.44 -6.67
CA LEU A 131 -9.19 5.58 -5.91
C LEU A 131 -10.70 5.52 -5.63
N SER A 132 -11.39 4.44 -6.04
CA SER A 132 -12.83 4.24 -5.76
C SER A 132 -13.22 4.26 -4.28
N THR A 133 -12.24 4.32 -3.36
CA THR A 133 -12.44 4.20 -1.91
C THR A 133 -11.91 5.39 -1.10
N THR A 134 -11.25 6.36 -1.74
CA THR A 134 -10.51 7.40 -1.00
C THR A 134 -11.14 8.78 -1.21
N GLU A 135 -11.99 9.22 -0.28
CA GLU A 135 -12.45 10.62 -0.21
C GLU A 135 -11.37 11.52 0.41
N HIS A 136 -10.14 11.51 -0.11
CA HIS A 136 -9.09 12.33 0.47
C HIS A 136 -9.15 13.78 -0.06
N PRO A 137 -9.35 14.80 0.79
CA PRO A 137 -9.23 16.22 0.38
C PRO A 137 -7.77 16.64 0.08
N LEU A 138 -6.81 15.72 0.23
CA LEU A 138 -5.41 15.91 -0.16
C LEU A 138 -5.10 15.27 -1.52
N VAL A 139 -6.03 15.41 -2.46
CA VAL A 139 -5.69 15.41 -3.89
C VAL A 139 -5.49 16.86 -4.41
N PRO A 140 -4.58 17.74 -3.88
CA PRO A 140 -4.15 18.92 -4.62
C PRO A 140 -2.92 18.56 -5.47
N PRO A 141 -2.49 19.44 -6.39
CA PRO A 141 -2.02 19.02 -7.69
C PRO A 141 -0.63 18.42 -7.63
N MET A 142 -0.57 17.09 -7.50
CA MET A 142 0.44 16.32 -8.22
C MET A 142 0.30 16.53 -9.74
N GLN A 143 -0.67 17.29 -10.27
CA GLN A 143 -0.85 17.58 -11.70
C GLN A 143 0.37 18.18 -12.43
N SER A 144 1.40 18.67 -11.73
CA SER A 144 2.66 19.06 -12.40
C SER A 144 3.56 17.86 -12.77
N ILE A 145 3.34 16.68 -12.18
CA ILE A 145 4.01 15.39 -12.53
C ILE A 145 3.02 14.17 -12.56
N GLY A 146 1.72 14.37 -12.30
CA GLY A 146 0.67 13.36 -12.08
C GLY A 146 0.91 12.43 -10.86
N PRO A 147 -0.12 12.08 -10.04
CA PRO A 147 -0.05 10.87 -9.20
C PRO A 147 0.24 9.61 -10.04
N LEU A 148 -0.14 9.63 -11.33
CA LEU A 148 0.17 8.63 -12.34
C LEU A 148 1.55 8.78 -13.01
N GLY A 149 2.23 9.93 -12.96
CA GLY A 149 3.55 10.01 -13.61
C GLY A 149 4.62 9.18 -12.89
N ALA A 150 4.31 8.72 -11.68
CA ALA A 150 5.13 7.77 -10.94
C ALA A 150 4.77 6.30 -11.22
N LEU A 151 3.55 6.01 -11.71
CA LEU A 151 3.12 4.65 -12.03
C LEU A 151 3.62 4.28 -13.43
N SER A 152 4.46 3.26 -13.48
CA SER A 152 4.96 2.65 -14.71
C SER A 152 4.51 1.20 -14.79
N MET A 153 4.53 0.62 -15.99
CA MET A 153 4.32 -0.82 -16.17
C MET A 153 5.66 -1.54 -16.25
N THR A 154 5.72 -2.70 -15.62
CA THR A 154 6.86 -3.64 -15.66
C THR A 154 6.34 -5.05 -15.42
N ASP A 155 7.22 -6.04 -15.50
CA ASP A 155 6.96 -7.35 -14.93
C ASP A 155 7.29 -7.36 -13.44
N HIS A 156 6.42 -7.97 -12.63
CA HIS A 156 6.62 -8.13 -11.21
C HIS A 156 7.89 -8.98 -10.97
N PRO A 157 8.86 -8.53 -10.16
CA PRO A 157 10.19 -9.14 -10.11
C PRO A 157 10.17 -10.60 -9.60
N VAL A 158 9.21 -10.94 -8.74
CA VAL A 158 9.02 -12.32 -8.25
C VAL A 158 8.00 -13.12 -9.07
N LEU A 159 6.81 -12.57 -9.34
CA LEU A 159 5.73 -13.31 -10.02
C LEU A 159 5.91 -13.42 -11.54
N GLY A 160 6.70 -12.56 -12.17
CA GLY A 160 6.90 -12.53 -13.62
C GLY A 160 5.65 -12.11 -14.42
N LEU A 161 4.67 -11.46 -13.77
CA LEU A 161 3.43 -11.01 -14.40
C LEU A 161 3.45 -9.50 -14.64
N PRO A 162 2.81 -8.99 -15.71
CA PRO A 162 2.64 -7.56 -15.89
C PRO A 162 1.97 -6.91 -14.68
N THR A 163 2.50 -5.77 -14.26
CA THR A 163 2.05 -5.05 -13.06
C THR A 163 2.31 -3.56 -13.22
N TYR A 164 1.54 -2.74 -12.51
CA TYR A 164 1.97 -1.37 -12.25
C TYR A 164 2.99 -1.37 -11.10
N PHE A 165 3.89 -0.40 -11.11
CA PHE A 165 4.81 -0.15 -10.00
C PHE A 165 5.16 1.33 -9.89
N VAL A 166 5.60 1.74 -8.70
CA VAL A 166 6.13 3.09 -8.45
C VAL A 166 7.65 3.06 -8.55
N HIS A 167 8.22 3.81 -9.49
CA HIS A 167 9.67 3.80 -9.70
C HIS A 167 10.42 4.45 -8.52
N PRO A 168 11.48 3.81 -7.97
CA PRO A 168 12.08 4.24 -6.71
C PRO A 168 13.11 5.38 -6.82
N CYS A 169 13.46 5.86 -8.02
CA CYS A 169 14.64 6.74 -8.20
C CYS A 169 14.61 8.05 -7.41
N ARG A 170 13.43 8.55 -7.05
CA ARG A 170 13.26 9.78 -6.26
C ARG A 170 12.73 9.53 -4.86
N THR A 171 12.56 8.25 -4.48
CA THR A 171 11.95 7.90 -3.19
C THR A 171 12.84 8.27 -2.03
N ALA A 172 14.16 8.07 -2.12
CA ALA A 172 15.08 8.45 -1.04
C ALA A 172 15.06 9.97 -0.78
N ASP A 173 15.14 10.78 -1.83
CA ASP A 173 15.06 12.25 -1.73
C ASP A 173 13.71 12.72 -1.17
N ALA A 174 12.62 12.09 -1.61
CA ALA A 174 11.28 12.42 -1.14
C ALA A 174 11.07 12.00 0.32
N MET A 175 11.64 10.86 0.73
CA MET A 175 11.65 10.43 2.14
C MET A 175 12.41 11.44 2.98
N ASP A 176 13.61 11.85 2.58
CA ASP A 176 14.39 12.87 3.30
C ASP A 176 13.63 14.19 3.48
N ALA A 177 12.94 14.65 2.42
CA ALA A 177 12.12 15.86 2.47
C ALA A 177 10.92 15.74 3.43
N VAL A 178 10.31 14.56 3.55
CA VAL A 178 9.17 14.31 4.46
C VAL A 178 9.63 14.14 5.91
N THR A 179 10.76 13.50 6.13
CA THR A 179 11.27 13.22 7.48
C THR A 179 12.12 14.35 8.04
N GLY A 180 12.53 15.31 7.21
CA GLY A 180 13.38 16.43 7.61
C GLY A 180 14.75 15.96 8.12
N GLY A 181 15.27 14.86 7.59
CA GLY A 181 16.53 14.24 8.03
C GLY A 181 16.51 13.64 9.43
N GLN A 182 15.34 13.43 10.04
CA GLN A 182 15.23 12.79 11.35
C GLN A 182 15.53 11.28 11.26
N GLU A 183 16.25 10.76 12.25
CA GLU A 183 16.38 9.31 12.43
C GLU A 183 15.03 8.72 12.86
N LEU A 184 14.52 7.79 12.07
CA LEU A 184 13.26 7.09 12.33
C LEU A 184 13.53 5.66 12.78
N SER A 185 12.65 5.10 13.61
CA SER A 185 12.60 3.66 13.78
C SER A 185 12.20 2.97 12.47
N CYS A 186 12.52 1.69 12.33
CA CYS A 186 12.16 0.88 11.17
C CYS A 186 10.65 0.93 10.87
N GLY A 187 9.81 0.87 11.92
CA GLY A 187 8.35 1.02 11.80
C GLY A 187 7.91 2.41 11.35
N ALA A 188 8.49 3.48 11.92
CA ALA A 188 8.16 4.86 11.56
C ALA A 188 8.61 5.20 10.13
N TYR A 189 9.77 4.67 9.68
CA TYR A 189 10.22 4.79 8.30
C TYR A 189 9.22 4.17 7.33
N LEU A 190 8.79 2.93 7.60
CA LEU A 190 7.80 2.24 6.77
C LEU A 190 6.47 3.00 6.72
N LEU A 191 6.00 3.53 7.85
CA LEU A 191 4.79 4.35 7.89
C LEU A 191 4.94 5.63 7.04
N ALA A 192 6.06 6.35 7.18
CA ALA A 192 6.34 7.55 6.39
C ALA A 192 6.38 7.23 4.88
N TRP A 193 7.03 6.13 4.49
CA TRP A 193 7.07 5.66 3.11
C TRP A 193 5.68 5.31 2.57
N MET A 194 4.84 4.61 3.37
CA MET A 194 3.46 4.30 2.99
C MET A 194 2.62 5.58 2.87
N GLY A 195 2.83 6.59 3.73
CA GLY A 195 2.17 7.88 3.61
C GLY A 195 2.56 8.65 2.34
N LEU A 196 3.84 8.59 1.96
CA LEU A 196 4.38 9.25 0.77
C LEU A 196 3.89 8.59 -0.53
N ILE A 197 3.94 7.26 -0.61
CA ILE A 197 3.67 6.51 -1.85
C ILE A 197 2.23 6.00 -1.90
N GLY A 198 1.70 5.53 -0.77
CA GLY A 198 0.44 4.79 -0.70
C GLY A 198 -0.79 5.65 -0.96
N GLY A 199 -0.83 6.89 -0.46
CA GLY A 199 -1.99 7.78 -0.63
C GLY A 199 -2.31 8.09 -2.10
N GLY A 200 -1.30 8.18 -2.96
CA GLY A 200 -1.49 8.44 -4.39
C GLY A 200 -2.04 7.26 -5.19
N VAL A 201 -2.04 6.06 -4.59
CA VAL A 201 -2.43 4.80 -5.26
C VAL A 201 -3.48 4.02 -4.47
N GLY A 202 -4.16 4.66 -3.51
CA GLY A 202 -5.23 4.04 -2.73
C GLY A 202 -4.76 2.99 -1.72
N LEU A 203 -3.51 3.05 -1.27
CA LEU A 203 -2.95 2.25 -0.17
C LEU A 203 -2.94 3.06 1.13
N ASP A 204 -4.12 3.28 1.70
CA ASP A 204 -4.29 3.99 2.96
C ASP A 204 -4.07 3.04 4.14
N VAL A 205 -3.21 3.41 5.08
CA VAL A 205 -2.86 2.58 6.25
C VAL A 205 -3.95 2.72 7.33
N PRO A 206 -4.51 1.61 7.87
CA PRO A 206 -5.46 1.66 8.98
C PRO A 206 -4.89 2.41 10.19
N VAL A 207 -5.74 3.13 10.93
CA VAL A 207 -5.29 4.00 12.03
C VAL A 207 -4.63 3.18 13.13
N GLY A 208 -5.18 2.03 13.47
CA GLY A 208 -4.59 1.12 14.47
C GLY A 208 -3.18 0.68 14.09
N VAL A 209 -2.98 0.30 12.81
CA VAL A 209 -1.67 -0.08 12.26
C VAL A 209 -0.70 1.10 12.28
N ALA A 210 -1.14 2.27 11.81
CA ALA A 210 -0.32 3.48 11.79
C ALA A 210 0.14 3.89 13.19
N GLN A 211 -0.76 3.86 14.18
CA GLN A 211 -0.42 4.17 15.57
C GLN A 211 0.61 3.19 16.14
N TYR A 212 0.52 1.90 15.81
CA TYR A 212 1.49 0.92 16.27
C TYR A 212 2.88 1.19 15.66
N LEU A 213 2.93 1.38 14.33
CA LEU A 213 4.18 1.67 13.61
C LEU A 213 4.85 2.96 14.10
N ALA A 214 4.07 3.98 14.46
CA ALA A 214 4.58 5.24 14.99
C ALA A 214 5.11 5.13 16.43
N LYS A 215 4.59 4.21 17.24
CA LYS A 215 4.97 4.06 18.67
C LYS A 215 6.29 3.33 18.88
N THR A 216 6.79 2.59 17.89
CA THR A 216 8.06 1.86 18.01
C THR A 216 9.30 2.75 17.85
N THR A 217 9.17 4.06 18.11
CA THR A 217 10.34 4.93 18.29
C THR A 217 11.21 4.33 19.38
N ASN A 218 12.47 4.02 19.07
CA ASN A 218 13.44 3.65 20.09
C ASN A 218 13.40 4.70 21.20
N SER A 219 13.04 4.27 22.40
CA SER A 219 13.25 5.06 23.61
C SER A 219 14.74 5.47 23.59
N PRO A 220 15.09 6.75 23.78
CA PRO A 220 16.48 7.16 23.79
C PRO A 220 17.16 6.40 24.92
N GLY A 221 17.93 5.37 24.54
CA GLY A 221 18.68 4.54 25.45
C GLY A 221 19.63 5.41 26.24
N THR A 222 19.45 5.42 27.55
CA THR A 222 20.36 5.96 28.54
C THR A 222 21.79 5.60 28.16
N ARG A 223 22.60 6.62 27.86
CA ARG A 223 24.05 6.50 27.72
C ARG A 223 24.71 7.28 28.85
#